data_AF-A0A455U696-F1
#
_entry.id   AF-A0A455U696-F1
#
_cell.length_a   1.000
_cell.length_b   1.000
_cell.length_c   1.000
_cell.angle_alpha   90.00
_cell.angle_beta   90.00
_cell.angle_gamma   90.00
#
_symmetry.space_group_name_H-M   'P 1'
#
loop_
_entity.id
_entity.type
_entity.pdbx_description
1 polymer ?
#
loop_
_entity_poly.entity_id
_entity_poly.type
_entity_poly.pdbx_seq_one_letter_code
_entity_poly.pdbx_strand_id
1 'polypeptide(L)'
;MASLQALIDAALADHDPALGTTLEAHGLTEAPQLGEVLQVEPGWEALTSWLLAPWLNARLVTSQQLAVLPEALATDWRLIDKTPPAASASGQRLASLVKGAGALGEWLASIHYTQTTAEAEAQVAHLAPGESVVSQEGVWLGRGWLQQQANGEGIDGLLLTRRRYAELTAQREREEEALALAEEQCDVASEAIETLEQEREQQAEQERAHAASLQQLAVKERSLAQRLEHLESRATELDEELAQLQEDEAELALTLDEQRARWHLAMEQLESAAQARETNAEQRNRQREARDQLTQQHAPLKAQQQALALERERLSAERDSLRSQQARSSDVEERLSRIAELEEAREMLVEPDELAGKNSKNCFISVSSRKGA
;
A
#
# COMPACT_ATOMS: atom_id res chain seq x y z
N MET A 1 -50.39 37.97 -27.97
CA MET A 1 -50.23 37.93 -29.43
C MET A 1 -51.53 37.53 -30.12
N ALA A 2 -52.06 36.31 -29.91
CA ALA A 2 -53.34 35.89 -30.51
C ALA A 2 -54.53 36.82 -30.19
N SER A 3 -54.62 37.33 -28.95
CA SER A 3 -55.66 38.30 -28.57
C SER A 3 -55.53 39.65 -29.30
N LEU A 4 -54.31 40.11 -29.63
CA LEU A 4 -54.11 41.37 -30.36
C LEU A 4 -54.39 41.17 -31.86
N GLN A 5 -53.96 40.04 -32.41
CA GLN A 5 -54.29 39.66 -33.79
C GLN A 5 -55.81 39.59 -33.99
N ALA A 6 -56.53 38.95 -33.06
CA ALA A 6 -57.99 38.88 -33.12
C ALA A 6 -58.66 40.26 -33.07
N LEU A 7 -58.10 41.23 -32.32
CA LEU A 7 -58.61 42.60 -32.29
C LEU A 7 -58.34 43.35 -33.61
N ILE A 8 -57.16 43.12 -34.22
CA ILE A 8 -56.81 43.67 -35.53
C ILE A 8 -57.75 43.10 -36.60
N ASP A 9 -57.91 41.78 -36.64
CA ASP A 9 -58.77 41.09 -37.60
C ASP A 9 -60.23 41.52 -37.43
N ALA A 10 -60.72 41.65 -36.20
CA ALA A 10 -62.08 42.11 -35.92
C ALA A 10 -62.31 43.56 -36.36
N ALA A 11 -61.33 44.45 -36.18
CA ALA A 11 -61.44 45.84 -36.61
C ALA A 11 -61.41 45.99 -38.15
N LEU A 12 -60.65 45.13 -38.84
CA LEU A 12 -60.51 45.11 -40.30
C LEU A 12 -61.56 44.23 -41.01
N ALA A 13 -62.32 43.44 -40.27
CA ALA A 13 -63.34 42.57 -40.84
C ALA A 13 -64.43 43.36 -41.58
N ASP A 14 -64.80 42.87 -42.75
CA ASP A 14 -66.00 43.34 -43.45
C ASP A 14 -67.24 42.70 -42.80
N HIS A 15 -68.02 43.52 -42.09
CA HIS A 15 -69.17 43.04 -41.31
C HIS A 15 -70.45 42.88 -42.14
N ASP A 16 -70.47 43.37 -43.39
CA ASP A 16 -71.59 43.23 -44.31
C ASP A 16 -71.26 42.19 -45.41
N PRO A 17 -71.97 41.04 -45.47
CA PRO A 17 -71.74 40.03 -46.50
C PRO A 17 -72.00 40.53 -47.94
N ALA A 18 -72.85 41.53 -48.13
CA ALA A 18 -73.10 42.11 -49.44
C ALA A 18 -71.89 42.92 -49.96
N LEU A 19 -71.08 43.50 -49.05
CA LEU A 19 -69.82 44.16 -49.38
C LEU A 19 -68.83 43.17 -50.00
N GLY A 20 -68.69 41.98 -49.42
CA GLY A 20 -67.81 40.94 -49.97
C GLY A 20 -68.17 40.56 -51.41
N THR A 21 -69.46 40.33 -51.67
CA THR A 21 -69.94 39.96 -53.02
C THR A 21 -69.74 41.06 -54.06
N THR A 22 -69.85 42.33 -53.65
CA THR A 22 -69.64 43.48 -54.54
C THR A 22 -68.16 43.71 -54.82
N LEU A 23 -67.28 43.54 -53.83
CA LEU A 23 -65.83 43.57 -54.05
C LEU A 23 -65.37 42.45 -54.99
N GLU A 24 -65.90 41.24 -54.84
CA GLU A 24 -65.60 40.10 -55.72
C GLU A 24 -66.05 40.37 -57.16
N ALA A 25 -67.27 40.88 -57.36
CA ALA A 25 -67.80 41.19 -58.68
C ALA A 25 -66.94 42.22 -59.46
N HIS A 26 -66.23 43.08 -58.75
CA HIS A 26 -65.36 44.10 -59.32
C HIS A 26 -63.86 43.77 -59.23
N GLY A 27 -63.49 42.55 -58.78
CA GLY A 27 -62.09 42.12 -58.67
C GLY A 27 -61.28 42.94 -57.67
N LEU A 28 -61.93 43.47 -56.63
CA LEU A 28 -61.32 44.34 -55.61
C LEU A 28 -61.07 43.62 -54.28
N THR A 29 -61.33 42.32 -54.20
CA THR A 29 -61.16 41.52 -52.96
C THR A 29 -59.71 41.51 -52.47
N GLU A 30 -58.73 41.44 -53.38
CA GLU A 30 -57.31 41.43 -53.04
C GLU A 30 -56.72 42.84 -52.83
N ALA A 31 -57.52 43.90 -52.99
CA ALA A 31 -57.04 45.25 -52.76
C ALA A 31 -56.79 45.46 -51.26
N PRO A 32 -55.61 45.97 -50.87
CA PRO A 32 -55.28 46.15 -49.46
C PRO A 32 -56.18 47.21 -48.84
N GLN A 33 -56.54 47.01 -47.57
CA GLN A 33 -57.28 48.00 -46.81
C GLN A 33 -56.35 49.11 -46.34
N LEU A 34 -56.86 50.32 -46.20
CA LEU A 34 -56.10 51.47 -45.70
C LEU A 34 -55.45 51.14 -44.36
N GLY A 35 -56.22 50.58 -43.42
CA GLY A 35 -55.79 50.22 -42.08
C GLY A 35 -54.68 49.17 -42.04
N GLU A 36 -54.43 48.43 -43.12
CA GLU A 36 -53.32 47.47 -43.27
C GLU A 36 -52.02 48.13 -43.75
N VAL A 37 -52.11 49.16 -44.60
CA VAL A 37 -50.94 49.79 -45.23
C VAL A 37 -50.49 51.05 -44.51
N LEU A 38 -51.40 51.70 -43.78
CA LEU A 38 -51.15 52.97 -43.12
C LEU A 38 -50.06 52.84 -42.05
N GLN A 39 -49.06 53.72 -42.14
CA GLN A 39 -48.02 53.89 -41.13
C GLN A 39 -48.14 55.27 -40.52
N VAL A 40 -48.04 55.35 -39.20
CA VAL A 40 -48.21 56.59 -38.43
C VAL A 40 -47.05 56.76 -37.47
N GLU A 41 -46.61 57.99 -37.27
CA GLU A 41 -45.57 58.32 -36.30
C GLU A 41 -45.97 57.95 -34.85
N PRO A 42 -45.01 57.51 -34.02
CA PRO A 42 -45.24 57.17 -32.62
C PRO A 42 -45.96 58.25 -31.81
N GLY A 43 -47.03 57.86 -31.12
CA GLY A 43 -47.83 58.74 -30.25
C GLY A 43 -49.03 59.38 -30.94
N TRP A 44 -49.22 59.16 -32.25
CA TRP A 44 -50.34 59.69 -33.04
C TRP A 44 -51.30 58.60 -33.53
N GLU A 45 -51.02 57.33 -33.24
CA GLU A 45 -51.75 56.18 -33.80
C GLU A 45 -53.19 56.12 -33.33
N ALA A 46 -53.45 56.36 -32.03
CA ALA A 46 -54.80 56.34 -31.48
C ALA A 46 -55.68 57.45 -32.09
N LEU A 47 -55.13 58.66 -32.17
CA LEU A 47 -55.79 59.83 -32.74
C LEU A 47 -56.02 59.66 -34.24
N THR A 48 -55.02 59.20 -34.98
CA THR A 48 -55.14 58.96 -36.42
C THR A 48 -56.12 57.83 -36.71
N SER A 49 -56.12 56.78 -35.89
CA SER A 49 -57.11 55.69 -35.98
C SER A 49 -58.52 56.18 -35.72
N TRP A 50 -58.71 57.13 -34.79
CA TRP A 50 -60.02 57.75 -34.54
C TRP A 50 -60.49 58.61 -35.72
N LEU A 51 -59.62 59.50 -36.22
CA LEU A 51 -59.94 60.37 -37.36
C LEU A 51 -60.22 59.58 -38.63
N LEU A 52 -59.47 58.51 -38.86
CA LEU A 52 -59.60 57.66 -40.04
C LEU A 52 -60.57 56.51 -39.84
N ALA A 53 -61.24 56.37 -38.70
CA ALA A 53 -62.10 55.20 -38.40
C ALA A 53 -63.06 54.83 -39.55
N PRO A 54 -63.77 55.78 -40.21
CA PRO A 54 -64.61 55.44 -41.36
C PRO A 54 -63.83 54.90 -42.57
N TRP A 55 -62.58 55.31 -42.71
CA TRP A 55 -61.72 55.03 -43.87
C TRP A 55 -60.77 53.85 -43.66
N LEU A 56 -60.58 53.33 -42.46
CA LEU A 56 -59.61 52.25 -42.19
C LEU A 56 -59.91 50.98 -43.00
N ASN A 57 -61.18 50.65 -43.21
CA ASN A 57 -61.58 49.48 -44.01
C ASN A 57 -61.74 49.79 -45.50
N ALA A 58 -61.41 51.03 -45.93
CA ALA A 58 -61.48 51.40 -47.34
C ALA A 58 -60.41 50.68 -48.15
N ARG A 59 -60.76 50.24 -49.36
CA ARG A 59 -59.85 49.54 -50.28
C ARG A 59 -59.00 50.54 -51.06
N LEU A 60 -57.69 50.33 -51.08
CA LEU A 60 -56.76 51.10 -51.89
C LEU A 60 -56.73 50.59 -53.32
N VAL A 61 -57.24 51.39 -54.25
CA VAL A 61 -57.44 51.04 -55.66
C VAL A 61 -56.71 52.02 -56.58
N THR A 62 -56.66 51.72 -57.88
CA THR A 62 -56.11 52.64 -58.89
C THR A 62 -57.17 53.63 -59.37
N SER A 63 -56.75 54.79 -59.87
CA SER A 63 -57.63 55.75 -60.55
C SER A 63 -58.44 55.14 -61.70
N GLN A 64 -57.89 54.17 -62.43
CA GLN A 64 -58.61 53.46 -63.49
C GLN A 64 -59.77 52.63 -62.93
N GLN A 65 -59.57 51.96 -61.79
CA GLN A 65 -60.62 51.17 -61.14
C GLN A 65 -61.74 52.07 -60.60
N LEU A 66 -61.41 53.27 -60.11
CA LEU A 66 -62.42 54.26 -59.69
C LEU A 66 -63.27 54.79 -60.86
N ALA A 67 -62.74 54.82 -62.07
CA ALA A 67 -63.48 55.30 -63.24
C ALA A 67 -64.51 54.29 -63.79
N VAL A 68 -64.43 53.02 -63.37
CA VAL A 68 -65.26 51.90 -63.87
C VAL A 68 -66.26 51.42 -62.80
N LEU A 69 -66.60 52.31 -61.85
CA LEU A 69 -67.53 51.98 -60.78
C LEU A 69 -68.99 51.91 -61.26
N PRO A 70 -69.81 51.02 -60.68
CA PRO A 70 -71.22 50.90 -61.01
C PRO A 70 -72.01 52.13 -60.56
N GLU A 71 -73.06 52.49 -61.30
CA GLU A 71 -73.95 53.62 -60.97
C GLU A 71 -74.87 53.34 -59.77
N ALA A 72 -75.12 52.07 -59.45
CA ALA A 72 -75.95 51.64 -58.34
C ALA A 72 -75.23 50.60 -57.48
N LEU A 73 -75.28 50.80 -56.16
CA LEU A 73 -74.63 49.94 -55.17
C LEU A 73 -75.67 49.26 -54.29
N ALA A 74 -75.43 47.99 -53.99
CA ALA A 74 -76.25 47.23 -53.04
C ALA A 74 -75.91 47.58 -51.57
N THR A 75 -74.66 47.99 -51.32
CA THR A 75 -74.10 48.27 -50.00
C THR A 75 -73.07 49.40 -50.08
N ASP A 76 -72.88 50.11 -48.97
CA ASP A 76 -71.83 51.12 -48.84
C ASP A 76 -70.43 50.48 -48.84
N TRP A 77 -69.58 50.96 -49.74
CA TRP A 77 -68.16 50.65 -49.78
C TRP A 77 -67.34 51.94 -49.87
N ARG A 78 -66.07 51.88 -49.45
CA ARG A 78 -65.15 53.02 -49.51
C ARG A 78 -63.93 52.62 -50.29
N LEU A 79 -63.61 53.39 -51.31
CA LEU A 79 -62.46 53.17 -52.19
C LEU A 79 -61.59 54.44 -52.16
N ILE A 80 -60.29 54.26 -52.08
CA ILE A 80 -59.31 55.36 -52.06
C ILE A 80 -58.32 55.12 -53.18
N ASP A 81 -58.05 56.14 -53.99
CA ASP A 81 -56.94 56.05 -54.95
C ASP A 81 -55.63 55.92 -54.17
N LYS A 82 -54.89 54.84 -54.43
CA LYS A 82 -53.59 54.58 -53.80
C LYS A 82 -52.52 55.59 -54.19
N THR A 83 -52.75 56.36 -55.25
CA THR A 83 -51.81 57.38 -55.74
C THR A 83 -51.80 58.57 -54.79
N PRO A 84 -50.65 58.90 -54.16
CA PRO A 84 -50.57 60.05 -53.27
C PRO A 84 -50.65 61.36 -54.07
N PRO A 85 -51.14 62.45 -53.47
CA PRO A 85 -51.18 63.73 -54.14
C PRO A 85 -49.78 64.30 -54.41
N ALA A 86 -49.68 65.13 -55.45
CA ALA A 86 -48.41 65.72 -55.88
C ALA A 86 -47.85 66.76 -54.88
N ALA A 87 -48.70 67.34 -54.04
CA ALA A 87 -48.31 68.34 -53.06
C ALA A 87 -47.86 67.68 -51.74
N SER A 88 -46.60 67.89 -51.36
CA SER A 88 -46.13 67.57 -50.00
C SER A 88 -46.61 68.65 -49.04
N ALA A 89 -47.34 68.24 -48.00
CA ALA A 89 -47.72 69.16 -46.93
C ALA A 89 -46.47 69.62 -46.17
N SER A 90 -46.20 70.92 -46.14
CA SER A 90 -45.15 71.52 -45.32
C SER A 90 -45.74 72.13 -44.04
N GLY A 91 -45.06 71.96 -42.91
CA GLY A 91 -45.48 72.49 -41.60
C GLY A 91 -46.17 71.45 -40.72
N GLN A 92 -46.83 71.90 -39.65
CA GLN A 92 -47.51 71.04 -38.67
C GLN A 92 -48.86 70.54 -39.21
N ARG A 93 -48.82 69.67 -40.23
CA ARG A 93 -49.99 69.04 -40.86
C ARG A 93 -50.01 67.54 -40.59
N LEU A 94 -51.19 66.95 -40.38
CA LEU A 94 -51.32 65.53 -40.05
C LEU A 94 -50.76 64.63 -41.17
N ALA A 95 -50.83 65.07 -42.42
CA ALA A 95 -50.20 64.38 -43.56
C ALA A 95 -48.68 64.15 -43.41
N SER A 96 -47.95 64.96 -42.61
CA SER A 96 -46.52 64.72 -42.38
C SER A 96 -46.25 63.57 -41.41
N LEU A 97 -47.24 63.18 -40.61
CA LEU A 97 -47.14 62.12 -39.59
C LEU A 97 -47.64 60.77 -40.10
N VAL A 98 -48.20 60.73 -41.32
CA VAL A 98 -48.90 59.56 -41.87
C VAL A 98 -48.33 59.22 -43.25
N LYS A 99 -47.98 57.96 -43.46
CA LYS A 99 -47.52 57.41 -44.74
C LYS A 99 -48.47 56.32 -45.21
N GLY A 100 -48.67 56.24 -46.53
CA GLY A 100 -49.54 55.23 -47.14
C GLY A 100 -51.04 55.59 -47.17
N ALA A 101 -51.41 56.85 -46.97
CA ALA A 101 -52.81 57.30 -46.97
C ALA A 101 -53.46 57.42 -48.36
N GLY A 102 -52.71 57.21 -49.45
CA GLY A 102 -53.18 57.43 -50.82
C GLY A 102 -53.69 58.85 -51.03
N ALA A 103 -54.82 59.00 -51.74
CA ALA A 103 -55.47 60.28 -52.00
C ALA A 103 -56.00 60.98 -50.73
N LEU A 104 -56.20 60.26 -49.61
CA LEU A 104 -56.53 60.92 -48.34
C LEU A 104 -55.40 61.82 -47.82
N GLY A 105 -54.18 61.70 -48.39
CA GLY A 105 -53.09 62.62 -48.11
C GLY A 105 -53.47 64.10 -48.29
N GLU A 106 -54.32 64.44 -49.26
CA GLU A 106 -54.76 65.84 -49.46
C GLU A 106 -55.65 66.33 -48.32
N TRP A 107 -56.57 65.47 -47.88
CA TRP A 107 -57.43 65.79 -46.75
C TRP A 107 -56.63 65.87 -45.45
N LEU A 108 -55.71 64.93 -45.22
CA LEU A 108 -54.80 64.98 -44.07
C LEU A 108 -53.88 66.22 -44.11
N ALA A 109 -53.61 66.78 -45.30
CA ALA A 109 -52.85 68.02 -45.44
C ALA A 109 -53.66 69.27 -45.03
N SER A 110 -54.99 69.21 -45.03
CA SER A 110 -55.84 70.31 -44.53
C SER A 110 -56.04 70.29 -43.00
N ILE A 111 -55.58 69.23 -42.33
CA ILE A 111 -55.66 69.06 -40.88
C ILE A 111 -54.32 69.45 -40.25
N HIS A 112 -54.31 70.47 -39.40
CA HIS A 112 -53.17 70.81 -38.56
C HIS A 112 -53.12 69.91 -37.32
N TYR A 113 -51.95 69.72 -36.74
CA TYR A 113 -51.82 69.06 -35.45
C TYR A 113 -51.15 69.96 -34.41
N THR A 114 -51.61 69.87 -33.16
CA THR A 114 -51.03 70.56 -31.99
C THR A 114 -50.83 69.57 -30.84
N GLN A 115 -49.98 69.90 -29.87
CA GLN A 115 -49.74 69.01 -28.74
C GLN A 115 -50.84 69.14 -27.67
N THR A 116 -51.36 70.35 -27.48
CA THR A 116 -52.36 70.64 -26.45
C THR A 116 -53.66 71.21 -27.03
N THR A 117 -54.75 71.05 -26.28
CA THR A 117 -56.06 71.61 -26.64
C THR A 117 -56.02 73.14 -26.66
N ALA A 118 -55.28 73.76 -25.74
CA ALA A 118 -55.11 75.22 -25.71
C ALA A 118 -54.43 75.78 -26.98
N GLU A 119 -53.42 75.06 -27.49
CA GLU A 119 -52.79 75.40 -28.78
C GLU A 119 -53.77 75.27 -29.94
N ALA A 120 -54.58 74.19 -29.95
CA ALA A 120 -55.59 73.97 -30.98
C ALA A 120 -56.60 75.13 -31.00
N GLU A 121 -57.14 75.52 -29.85
CA GLU A 121 -58.11 76.62 -29.72
C GLU A 121 -57.55 77.96 -30.21
N ALA A 122 -56.30 78.28 -29.86
CA ALA A 122 -55.63 79.49 -30.34
C ALA A 122 -55.47 79.49 -31.87
N GLN A 123 -55.24 78.32 -32.47
CA GLN A 123 -55.02 78.17 -33.90
C GLN A 123 -56.32 78.26 -34.72
N VAL A 124 -57.49 77.94 -34.14
CA VAL A 124 -58.78 77.95 -34.87
C VAL A 124 -59.05 79.28 -35.58
N ALA A 125 -58.69 80.40 -34.97
CA ALA A 125 -58.90 81.74 -35.54
C ALA A 125 -58.06 82.01 -36.81
N HIS A 126 -56.99 81.24 -37.03
CA HIS A 126 -56.04 81.42 -38.12
C HIS A 126 -56.17 80.37 -39.23
N LEU A 127 -56.97 79.32 -39.03
CA LEU A 127 -57.23 78.29 -40.02
C LEU A 127 -57.84 78.88 -41.29
N ALA A 128 -57.41 78.49 -42.48
CA ALA A 128 -58.08 78.88 -43.72
C ALA A 128 -59.45 78.16 -43.87
N PRO A 129 -60.33 78.61 -44.79
CA PRO A 129 -61.54 77.86 -45.11
C PRO A 129 -61.21 76.41 -45.53
N GLY A 130 -61.89 75.43 -44.95
CA GLY A 130 -61.67 74.01 -45.22
C GLY A 130 -60.55 73.36 -44.39
N GLU A 131 -59.85 74.13 -43.54
CA GLU A 131 -58.83 73.60 -42.63
C GLU A 131 -59.42 73.31 -41.24
N SER A 132 -58.78 72.37 -40.55
CA SER A 132 -59.09 72.01 -39.16
C SER A 132 -57.80 71.83 -38.37
N VAL A 133 -57.88 71.74 -37.05
CA VAL A 133 -56.75 71.48 -36.15
C VAL A 133 -57.12 70.41 -35.14
N VAL A 134 -56.23 69.44 -34.94
CA VAL A 134 -56.41 68.36 -33.97
C VAL A 134 -55.29 68.38 -32.92
N SER A 135 -55.68 68.33 -31.65
CA SER A 135 -54.77 68.20 -30.51
C SER A 135 -54.47 66.74 -30.22
N GLN A 136 -53.24 66.43 -29.81
CA GLN A 136 -52.86 65.08 -29.33
C GLN A 136 -53.74 64.62 -28.15
N GLU A 137 -54.33 65.55 -27.40
CA GLU A 137 -55.29 65.27 -26.30
C GLU A 137 -56.67 64.79 -26.79
N GLY A 138 -56.87 64.64 -28.11
CA GLY A 138 -58.10 64.07 -28.68
C GLY A 138 -59.21 65.09 -28.94
N VAL A 139 -58.85 66.36 -29.17
CA VAL A 139 -59.80 67.43 -29.53
C VAL A 139 -59.56 67.86 -30.97
N TRP A 140 -60.61 67.79 -31.80
CA TRP A 140 -60.60 68.19 -33.20
C TRP A 140 -61.51 69.41 -33.41
N LEU A 141 -60.95 70.50 -33.92
CA LEU A 141 -61.61 71.80 -34.05
C LEU A 141 -61.60 72.27 -35.49
N GLY A 142 -62.71 72.87 -35.91
CA GLY A 142 -62.79 73.68 -37.11
C GLY A 142 -63.49 75.00 -36.85
N ARG A 143 -63.65 75.81 -37.90
CA ARG A 143 -64.38 77.09 -37.81
C ARG A 143 -65.88 76.83 -37.53
N GLY A 144 -66.25 76.84 -36.26
CA GLY A 144 -67.65 76.72 -35.80
C GLY A 144 -68.10 75.31 -35.40
N TRP A 145 -67.18 74.35 -35.26
CA TRP A 145 -67.49 73.00 -34.77
C TRP A 145 -66.32 72.42 -33.96
N LEU A 146 -66.66 71.49 -33.06
CA LEU A 146 -65.74 70.78 -32.19
C LEU A 146 -66.17 69.32 -32.11
N GLN A 147 -65.21 68.42 -32.23
CA GLN A 147 -65.38 67.00 -32.00
C GLN A 147 -64.32 66.55 -30.99
N GLN A 148 -64.73 65.82 -29.96
CA GLN A 148 -63.82 65.38 -28.90
C GLN A 148 -63.93 63.87 -28.72
N GLN A 149 -62.79 63.23 -28.52
CA GLN A 149 -62.71 61.82 -28.19
C GLN A 149 -63.12 61.60 -26.73
N ALA A 150 -63.95 60.60 -26.46
CA ALA A 150 -64.34 60.24 -25.10
C ALA A 150 -63.13 59.66 -24.34
N ASN A 151 -62.95 60.08 -23.08
CA ASN A 151 -61.95 59.48 -22.21
C ASN A 151 -62.37 58.06 -21.83
N GLY A 152 -61.58 57.06 -22.23
CA GLY A 152 -61.58 55.73 -21.61
C GLY A 152 -62.36 54.61 -22.31
N GLU A 153 -63.21 54.87 -23.30
CA GLU A 153 -63.91 53.79 -24.01
C GLU A 153 -64.02 54.07 -25.51
N GLY A 154 -63.61 53.09 -26.32
CA GLY A 154 -64.26 52.84 -27.60
C GLY A 154 -63.44 52.92 -28.86
N ILE A 155 -62.15 53.26 -28.82
CA ILE A 155 -61.27 53.09 -29.98
C ILE A 155 -59.93 52.57 -29.48
N ASP A 156 -59.89 51.25 -29.28
CA ASP A 156 -58.64 50.51 -29.38
C ASP A 156 -58.13 50.77 -30.80
N GLY A 157 -57.34 51.85 -30.92
CA GLY A 157 -56.91 52.36 -32.20
C GLY A 157 -56.25 51.24 -32.95
N LEU A 158 -56.86 50.77 -34.03
CA LEU A 158 -56.37 49.67 -34.85
C LEU A 158 -54.86 49.82 -35.09
N LEU A 159 -54.43 51.05 -35.41
CA LEU A 159 -53.04 51.39 -35.66
C LEU A 159 -52.14 51.21 -34.42
N LEU A 160 -52.63 51.57 -33.22
CA LEU A 160 -51.94 51.34 -31.96
C LEU A 160 -51.83 49.84 -31.64
N THR A 161 -52.92 49.09 -31.83
CA THR A 161 -52.95 47.64 -31.63
C THR A 161 -52.02 46.92 -32.61
N ARG A 162 -51.99 47.33 -33.88
CA ARG A 162 -51.05 46.84 -34.91
C ARG A 162 -49.60 47.14 -34.56
N ARG A 163 -49.29 48.36 -34.09
CA ARG A 163 -47.94 48.70 -33.63
C ARG A 163 -47.50 47.83 -32.47
N ARG A 164 -48.35 47.69 -31.43
CA ARG A 164 -48.07 46.83 -30.27
C ARG A 164 -47.86 45.38 -30.69
N TYR A 165 -48.66 44.87 -31.63
CA TYR A 165 -48.49 43.54 -32.18
C TYR A 165 -47.13 43.38 -32.89
N ALA A 166 -46.76 44.33 -33.75
CA ALA A 166 -45.48 44.31 -34.45
C ALA A 166 -44.29 44.39 -33.48
N GLU A 167 -44.35 45.27 -32.47
CA GLU A 167 -43.32 45.38 -31.44
C GLU A 167 -43.15 44.07 -30.65
N LEU A 168 -44.26 43.46 -30.20
CA LEU A 168 -44.22 42.19 -29.48
C LEU A 168 -43.73 41.04 -30.37
N THR A 169 -44.02 41.07 -31.67
CA THR A 169 -43.53 40.06 -32.63
C THR A 169 -42.03 40.17 -32.81
N ALA A 170 -41.52 41.38 -33.04
CA ALA A 170 -40.07 41.60 -33.12
C ALA A 170 -39.35 41.28 -31.81
N GLN A 171 -39.97 41.54 -30.66
CA GLN A 171 -39.43 41.12 -29.36
C GLN A 171 -39.38 39.60 -29.24
N ARG A 172 -40.47 38.90 -29.58
CA ARG A 172 -40.53 37.43 -29.54
C ARG A 172 -39.47 36.80 -30.42
N GLU A 173 -39.31 37.28 -31.65
CA GLU A 173 -38.28 36.77 -32.58
C GLU A 173 -36.87 36.90 -31.99
N ARG A 174 -36.54 38.06 -31.37
CA ARG A 174 -35.24 38.26 -30.71
C ARG A 174 -35.04 37.34 -29.51
N GLU A 175 -36.07 37.13 -28.70
CA GLU A 175 -36.00 36.21 -27.55
C GLU A 175 -35.89 34.75 -28.00
N GLU A 176 -36.57 34.36 -29.09
CA GLU A 176 -36.44 33.02 -29.70
C GLU A 176 -35.03 32.78 -30.23
N GLU A 177 -34.42 33.76 -30.90
CA GLU A 177 -33.01 33.70 -31.33
C GLU A 177 -32.04 33.61 -30.14
N ALA A 178 -32.26 34.40 -29.09
CA ALA A 178 -31.44 34.37 -27.89
C ALA A 178 -31.56 33.03 -27.13
N LEU A 179 -32.76 32.46 -27.07
CA LEU A 179 -33.02 31.17 -26.46
C LEU A 179 -32.30 30.05 -27.24
N ALA A 180 -32.42 30.02 -28.57
CA ALA A 180 -31.76 29.02 -29.40
C ALA A 180 -30.23 29.05 -29.22
N LEU A 181 -29.64 30.24 -29.14
CA LEU A 181 -28.20 30.39 -28.86
C LEU A 181 -27.82 29.88 -27.46
N ALA A 182 -28.65 30.15 -26.46
CA ALA A 182 -28.41 29.68 -25.10
C ALA A 182 -28.54 28.14 -24.98
N GLU A 183 -29.50 27.54 -25.67
CA GLU A 183 -29.67 26.10 -25.76
C GLU A 183 -28.44 25.43 -26.40
N GLU A 184 -27.95 25.96 -27.53
CA GLU A 184 -26.73 25.47 -28.18
C GLU A 184 -25.51 25.57 -27.27
N GLN A 185 -25.36 26.68 -26.53
CA GLN A 185 -24.28 26.84 -25.56
C GLN A 185 -24.39 25.85 -24.39
N CYS A 186 -25.61 25.55 -23.94
CA CYS A 186 -25.86 24.57 -22.90
C CYS A 186 -25.50 23.15 -23.35
N ASP A 187 -25.85 22.79 -24.59
CA ASP A 187 -25.52 21.48 -25.16
C ASP A 187 -24.01 21.30 -25.28
N VAL A 188 -23.31 22.29 -25.86
CA VAL A 188 -21.83 22.28 -25.96
C VAL A 188 -21.17 22.20 -24.60
N ALA A 189 -21.66 22.95 -23.60
CA ALA A 189 -21.13 22.89 -22.24
C ALA A 189 -21.37 21.52 -21.59
N SER A 190 -22.52 20.89 -21.85
CA SER A 190 -22.85 19.57 -21.33
C SER A 190 -21.95 18.49 -21.91
N GLU A 191 -21.72 18.49 -23.24
CA GLU A 191 -20.76 17.59 -23.90
C GLU A 191 -19.33 17.80 -23.37
N ALA A 192 -18.92 19.04 -23.15
CA ALA A 192 -17.62 19.37 -22.57
C ALA A 192 -17.49 18.83 -21.12
N ILE A 193 -18.55 18.89 -20.32
CA ILE A 193 -18.54 18.32 -18.97
C ILE A 193 -18.43 16.80 -19.04
N GLU A 194 -19.22 16.12 -19.88
CA GLU A 194 -19.17 14.66 -20.02
C GLU A 194 -17.78 14.17 -20.45
N THR A 195 -17.14 14.85 -21.40
CA THR A 195 -15.78 14.51 -21.84
C THR A 195 -14.74 14.71 -20.73
N LEU A 196 -14.79 15.83 -20.00
CA LEU A 196 -13.92 16.09 -18.86
C LEU A 196 -14.12 15.09 -17.72
N GLU A 197 -15.36 14.63 -17.47
CA GLU A 197 -15.65 13.60 -16.48
C GLU A 197 -15.07 12.25 -16.88
N GLN A 198 -15.16 11.87 -18.15
CA GLN A 198 -14.53 10.66 -18.68
C GLN A 198 -13.00 10.72 -18.57
N GLU A 199 -12.38 11.85 -18.92
CA GLU A 199 -10.94 12.05 -18.76
C GLU A 199 -10.51 11.95 -17.30
N ARG A 200 -11.30 12.53 -16.38
CA ARG A 200 -11.04 12.46 -14.94
C ARG A 200 -11.09 11.02 -14.42
N GLU A 201 -12.08 10.23 -14.83
CA GLU A 201 -12.16 8.83 -14.40
C GLU A 201 -11.00 8.01 -14.97
N GLN A 202 -10.63 8.21 -16.25
CA GLN A 202 -9.46 7.55 -16.84
C GLN A 202 -8.16 7.89 -16.09
N GLN A 203 -7.97 9.15 -15.69
CA GLN A 203 -6.81 9.56 -14.89
C GLN A 203 -6.82 8.90 -13.50
N ALA A 204 -7.99 8.82 -12.85
CA ALA A 204 -8.13 8.16 -11.56
C ALA A 204 -7.84 6.65 -11.64
N GLU A 205 -8.25 5.98 -12.71
CA GLU A 205 -7.92 4.58 -12.97
C GLU A 205 -6.41 4.38 -13.18
N GLN A 206 -5.76 5.26 -13.98
CA GLN A 206 -4.31 5.24 -14.17
C GLN A 206 -3.56 5.46 -12.86
N GLU A 207 -3.99 6.41 -12.03
CA GLU A 207 -3.40 6.67 -10.72
C GLU A 207 -3.52 5.46 -9.79
N ARG A 208 -4.70 4.81 -9.74
CA ARG A 208 -4.90 3.55 -8.99
C ARG A 208 -3.97 2.43 -9.48
N ALA A 209 -3.81 2.29 -10.80
CA ALA A 209 -2.91 1.29 -11.38
C ALA A 209 -1.44 1.57 -11.04
N HIS A 210 -1.00 2.83 -11.12
CA HIS A 210 0.34 3.24 -10.73
C HIS A 210 0.58 3.03 -9.23
N ALA A 211 -0.37 3.40 -8.36
CA ALA A 211 -0.27 3.17 -6.92
C ALA A 211 -0.16 1.67 -6.59
N ALA A 212 -0.95 0.81 -7.25
CA ALA A 212 -0.84 -0.63 -7.09
C ALA A 212 0.53 -1.17 -7.54
N SER A 213 1.06 -0.68 -8.67
CA SER A 213 2.39 -1.04 -9.15
C SER A 213 3.49 -0.61 -8.16
N LEU A 214 3.42 0.61 -7.63
CA LEU A 214 4.35 1.12 -6.62
C LEU A 214 4.32 0.28 -5.34
N GLN A 215 3.13 -0.12 -4.87
CA GLN A 215 3.04 -1.02 -3.71
C GLN A 215 3.67 -2.38 -3.98
N GLN A 216 3.45 -2.97 -5.15
CA GLN A 216 4.09 -4.24 -5.52
C GLN A 216 5.61 -4.12 -5.58
N LEU A 217 6.12 -3.00 -6.14
CA LEU A 217 7.56 -2.73 -6.18
C LEU A 217 8.13 -2.54 -4.77
N ALA A 218 7.45 -1.80 -3.89
CA ALA A 218 7.89 -1.59 -2.52
C ALA A 218 7.93 -2.91 -1.71
N VAL A 219 6.97 -3.82 -1.93
CA VAL A 219 7.00 -5.16 -1.30
C VAL A 219 8.19 -5.99 -1.82
N LYS A 220 8.47 -5.95 -3.13
CA LYS A 220 9.65 -6.63 -3.71
C LYS A 220 10.95 -6.04 -3.20
N GLU A 221 11.05 -4.72 -3.09
CA GLU A 221 12.22 -4.04 -2.55
C GLU A 221 12.48 -4.45 -1.09
N ARG A 222 11.44 -4.46 -0.25
CA ARG A 222 11.56 -4.91 1.14
C ARG A 222 11.99 -6.37 1.26
N SER A 223 11.45 -7.27 0.43
CA SER A 223 11.85 -8.68 0.50
C SER A 223 13.28 -8.90 0.02
N LEU A 224 13.73 -8.15 -0.99
CA LEU A 224 15.13 -8.15 -1.42
C LEU A 224 16.06 -7.58 -0.35
N ALA A 225 15.67 -6.48 0.31
CA ALA A 225 16.44 -5.89 1.40
C ALA A 225 16.60 -6.86 2.59
N GLN A 226 15.52 -7.52 3.01
CA GLN A 226 15.56 -8.55 4.06
C GLN A 226 16.46 -9.74 3.67
N ARG A 227 16.42 -10.15 2.40
CA ARG A 227 17.27 -11.23 1.90
C ARG A 227 18.75 -10.83 1.90
N LEU A 228 19.05 -9.59 1.55
CA LEU A 228 20.40 -9.03 1.63
C LEU A 228 20.91 -9.03 3.07
N GLU A 229 20.13 -8.49 4.02
CA GLU A 229 20.47 -8.47 5.44
C GLU A 229 20.72 -9.88 6.00
N HIS A 230 19.88 -10.86 5.64
CA HIS A 230 20.09 -12.24 6.06
C HIS A 230 21.38 -12.85 5.47
N LEU A 231 21.68 -12.57 4.19
CA LEU A 231 22.91 -13.05 3.55
C LEU A 231 24.16 -12.39 4.16
N GLU A 232 24.09 -11.11 4.49
CA GLU A 232 25.17 -10.40 5.19
C GLU A 232 25.41 -10.98 6.59
N SER A 233 24.35 -11.20 7.38
CA SER A 233 24.45 -11.87 8.68
C SER A 233 25.02 -13.28 8.57
N ARG A 234 24.62 -14.05 7.54
CA ARG A 234 25.17 -15.40 7.35
C ARG A 234 26.63 -15.37 6.92
N ALA A 235 27.05 -14.37 6.14
CA ALA A 235 28.44 -14.19 5.77
C ALA A 235 29.29 -13.89 7.02
N THR A 236 28.83 -13.00 7.91
CA THR A 236 29.55 -12.70 9.16
C THR A 236 29.63 -13.91 10.09
N GLU A 237 28.55 -14.69 10.23
CA GLU A 237 28.59 -15.95 11.00
C GLU A 237 29.62 -16.94 10.43
N LEU A 238 29.66 -17.10 9.11
CA LEU A 238 30.63 -17.97 8.44
C LEU A 238 32.07 -17.49 8.62
N ASP A 239 32.31 -16.18 8.59
CA ASP A 239 33.63 -15.61 8.85
C ASP A 239 34.07 -15.85 10.30
N GLU A 240 33.16 -15.74 11.27
CA GLU A 240 33.41 -16.07 12.68
C GLU A 240 33.67 -17.58 12.89
N GLU A 241 32.83 -18.44 12.30
CA GLU A 241 33.02 -19.90 12.31
C GLU A 241 34.39 -20.29 11.71
N LEU A 242 34.78 -19.64 10.61
CA LEU A 242 36.06 -19.89 9.95
C LEU A 242 37.25 -19.41 10.79
N ALA A 243 37.13 -18.26 11.47
CA ALA A 243 38.16 -17.78 12.39
C ALA A 243 38.33 -18.72 13.60
N GLN A 244 37.22 -19.23 14.17
CA GLN A 244 37.28 -20.20 15.26
C GLN A 244 37.95 -21.50 14.83
N LEU A 245 37.60 -22.03 13.65
CA LEU A 245 38.25 -23.24 13.12
C LEU A 245 39.75 -23.06 12.90
N GLN A 246 40.19 -21.87 12.50
CA GLN A 246 41.63 -21.57 12.36
C GLN A 246 42.34 -21.52 13.71
N GLU A 247 41.69 -21.00 14.76
CA GLU A 247 42.22 -21.01 16.12
C GLU A 247 42.30 -22.44 16.68
N ASP A 248 41.23 -23.22 16.52
CA ASP A 248 41.18 -24.63 16.92
C ASP A 248 42.25 -25.46 16.19
N GLU A 249 42.47 -25.22 14.88
CA GLU A 249 43.53 -25.87 14.11
C GLU A 249 44.92 -25.55 14.68
N ALA A 250 45.17 -24.29 15.05
CA ALA A 250 46.43 -23.87 15.65
C ALA A 250 46.65 -24.49 17.03
N GLU A 251 45.61 -24.57 17.87
CA GLU A 251 45.68 -25.21 19.19
C GLU A 251 45.92 -26.73 19.04
N LEU A 252 45.21 -27.39 18.14
CA LEU A 252 45.41 -28.81 17.84
C LEU A 252 46.83 -29.09 17.32
N ALA A 253 47.39 -28.21 16.50
CA ALA A 253 48.78 -28.33 16.06
C ALA A 253 49.78 -28.24 17.23
N LEU A 254 49.60 -27.27 18.13
CA LEU A 254 50.43 -27.11 19.33
C LEU A 254 50.33 -28.33 20.25
N THR A 255 49.11 -28.80 20.53
CA THR A 255 48.91 -29.99 21.37
C THR A 255 49.51 -31.25 20.75
N LEU A 256 49.42 -31.42 19.42
CA LEU A 256 50.08 -32.53 18.72
C LEU A 256 51.60 -32.47 18.88
N ASP A 257 52.21 -31.30 18.75
CA ASP A 257 53.65 -31.13 18.93
C ASP A 257 54.08 -31.37 20.38
N GLU A 258 53.29 -30.94 21.36
CA GLU A 258 53.51 -31.29 22.77
C GLU A 258 53.43 -32.81 23.02
N GLN A 259 52.41 -33.49 22.48
CA GLN A 259 52.28 -34.94 22.63
C GLN A 259 53.43 -35.69 21.95
N ARG A 260 53.88 -35.23 20.77
CA ARG A 260 55.07 -35.75 20.10
C ARG A 260 56.32 -35.58 20.96
N ALA A 261 56.54 -34.40 21.54
CA ALA A 261 57.69 -34.15 22.42
C ALA A 261 57.66 -35.05 23.67
N ARG A 262 56.48 -35.20 24.32
CA ARG A 262 56.30 -36.13 25.45
C ARG A 262 56.57 -37.58 25.06
N TRP A 263 56.10 -38.00 23.89
CA TRP A 263 56.36 -39.33 23.36
C TRP A 263 57.85 -39.57 23.12
N HIS A 264 58.56 -38.61 22.52
CA HIS A 264 60.01 -38.69 22.34
C HIS A 264 60.76 -38.82 23.66
N LEU A 265 60.44 -38.01 24.67
CA LEU A 265 61.03 -38.11 26.00
C LEU A 265 60.77 -39.48 26.65
N ALA A 266 59.54 -40.00 26.53
CA ALA A 266 59.20 -41.33 27.04
C ALA A 266 59.99 -42.44 26.31
N MET A 267 60.24 -42.30 25.01
CA MET A 267 61.07 -43.23 24.24
C MET A 267 62.54 -43.20 24.69
N GLU A 268 63.12 -42.01 24.93
CA GLU A 268 64.47 -41.87 25.47
C GLU A 268 64.59 -42.51 26.88
N GLN A 269 63.56 -42.33 27.72
CA GLN A 269 63.50 -42.98 29.03
C GLN A 269 63.40 -44.51 28.91
N LEU A 270 62.65 -45.03 27.95
CA LEU A 270 62.59 -46.47 27.68
C LEU A 270 63.93 -47.02 27.18
N GLU A 271 64.61 -46.29 26.30
CA GLU A 271 65.93 -46.67 25.79
C GLU A 271 66.99 -46.69 26.91
N SER A 272 67.05 -45.62 27.72
CA SER A 272 67.95 -45.58 28.88
C SER A 272 67.63 -46.66 29.92
N ALA A 273 66.34 -46.94 30.17
CA ALA A 273 65.94 -48.04 31.05
C ALA A 273 66.31 -49.42 30.46
N ALA A 274 66.23 -49.60 29.14
CA ALA A 274 66.67 -50.81 28.47
C ALA A 274 68.19 -51.00 28.59
N GLN A 275 68.98 -49.95 28.34
CA GLN A 275 70.43 -49.96 28.54
C GLN A 275 70.79 -50.27 30.00
N ALA A 276 70.13 -49.63 30.98
CA ALA A 276 70.34 -49.89 32.39
C ALA A 276 69.99 -51.34 32.78
N ARG A 277 68.94 -51.92 32.19
CA ARG A 277 68.58 -53.33 32.38
C ARG A 277 69.66 -54.27 31.83
N GLU A 278 70.20 -53.97 30.65
CA GLU A 278 71.30 -54.73 30.05
C GLU A 278 72.56 -54.67 30.91
N THR A 279 72.99 -53.47 31.33
CA THR A 279 74.15 -53.32 32.23
C THR A 279 73.95 -54.04 33.57
N ASN A 280 72.75 -53.98 34.15
CA ASN A 280 72.45 -54.71 35.38
C ASN A 280 72.42 -56.23 35.17
N ALA A 281 71.96 -56.70 34.01
CA ALA A 281 71.99 -58.12 33.65
C ALA A 281 73.43 -58.61 33.50
N GLU A 282 74.30 -57.84 32.83
CA GLU A 282 75.73 -58.13 32.75
C GLU A 282 76.40 -58.16 34.13
N GLN A 283 76.18 -57.15 34.97
CA GLN A 283 76.72 -57.11 36.33
C GLN A 283 76.27 -58.31 37.16
N ARG A 284 74.98 -58.66 37.09
CA ARG A 284 74.42 -59.83 37.76
C ARG A 284 75.04 -61.14 37.27
N ASN A 285 75.31 -61.26 35.96
CA ASN A 285 76.01 -62.43 35.41
C ASN A 285 77.45 -62.50 35.91
N ARG A 286 78.20 -61.38 35.90
CA ARG A 286 79.56 -61.31 36.47
C ARG A 286 79.59 -61.68 37.96
N GLN A 287 78.64 -61.19 38.75
CA GLN A 287 78.52 -61.55 40.16
C GLN A 287 78.17 -63.02 40.36
N ARG A 288 77.31 -63.60 39.52
CA ARG A 288 77.02 -65.05 39.54
C ARG A 288 78.26 -65.86 39.22
N GLU A 289 79.00 -65.50 38.17
CA GLU A 289 80.27 -66.15 37.81
C GLU A 289 81.29 -66.06 38.95
N ALA A 290 81.48 -64.88 39.55
CA ALA A 290 82.38 -64.70 40.69
C ALA A 290 81.96 -65.54 41.91
N ARG A 291 80.65 -65.60 42.20
CA ARG A 291 80.10 -66.46 43.26
C ARG A 291 80.35 -67.94 42.96
N ASP A 292 80.12 -68.36 41.72
CA ASP A 292 80.30 -69.76 41.31
C ASP A 292 81.79 -70.14 41.37
N GLN A 293 82.70 -69.24 40.99
CA GLN A 293 84.16 -69.40 41.18
C GLN A 293 84.54 -69.51 42.65
N LEU A 294 84.06 -68.62 43.52
CA LEU A 294 84.29 -68.71 44.97
C LEU A 294 83.74 -70.02 45.54
N THR A 295 82.57 -70.45 45.08
CA THR A 295 81.97 -71.73 45.49
C THR A 295 82.83 -72.91 45.05
N GLN A 296 83.37 -72.90 43.83
CA GLN A 296 84.32 -73.89 43.34
C GLN A 296 85.63 -73.90 44.13
N GLN A 297 86.14 -72.74 44.55
CA GLN A 297 87.35 -72.64 45.39
C GLN A 297 87.10 -73.09 46.83
N HIS A 298 85.93 -72.77 47.40
CA HIS A 298 85.56 -73.16 48.76
C HIS A 298 85.13 -74.63 48.87
N ALA A 299 84.59 -75.25 47.82
CA ALA A 299 84.19 -76.65 47.80
C ALA A 299 85.30 -77.63 48.25
N PRO A 300 86.53 -77.60 47.69
CA PRO A 300 87.61 -78.48 48.14
C PRO A 300 88.10 -78.15 49.55
N LEU A 301 88.12 -76.87 49.96
CA LEU A 301 88.48 -76.47 51.32
C LEU A 301 87.46 -76.99 52.35
N LYS A 302 86.16 -76.91 52.02
CA LYS A 302 85.08 -77.44 52.86
C LYS A 302 85.12 -78.97 52.90
N ALA A 303 85.42 -79.63 51.78
CA ALA A 303 85.64 -81.08 51.74
C ALA A 303 86.86 -81.51 52.56
N GLN A 304 87.97 -80.76 52.51
CA GLN A 304 89.15 -80.97 53.36
C GLN A 304 88.82 -80.76 54.85
N GLN A 305 88.08 -79.71 55.19
CA GLN A 305 87.62 -79.47 56.56
C GLN A 305 86.77 -80.64 57.08
N GLN A 306 85.85 -81.16 56.26
CA GLN A 306 85.03 -82.32 56.61
C GLN A 306 85.86 -83.61 56.72
N ALA A 307 86.83 -83.83 55.83
CA ALA A 307 87.76 -84.96 55.91
C ALA A 307 88.60 -84.92 57.20
N LEU A 308 89.15 -83.76 57.55
CA LEU A 308 89.89 -83.55 58.79
C LEU A 308 89.00 -83.72 60.04
N ALA A 309 87.72 -83.31 59.98
CA ALA A 309 86.77 -83.52 61.07
C ALA A 309 86.49 -85.01 61.29
N LEU A 310 86.29 -85.78 60.20
CA LEU A 310 86.13 -87.23 60.24
C LEU A 310 87.40 -87.95 60.71
N GLU A 311 88.58 -87.47 60.30
CA GLU A 311 89.87 -88.03 60.73
C GLU A 311 90.12 -87.77 62.22
N ARG A 312 89.75 -86.59 62.72
CA ARG A 312 89.76 -86.28 64.16
C ARG A 312 88.81 -87.18 64.94
N GLU A 313 87.63 -87.48 64.41
CA GLU A 313 86.65 -88.37 65.03
C GLU A 313 87.15 -89.84 65.03
N ARG A 314 87.78 -90.29 63.94
CA ARG A 314 88.43 -91.60 63.87
C ARG A 314 89.57 -91.74 64.88
N LEU A 315 90.47 -90.75 64.97
CA LEU A 315 91.58 -90.75 65.93
C LEU A 315 91.07 -90.69 67.38
N SER A 316 89.97 -89.98 67.65
CA SER A 316 89.28 -90.01 68.94
C SER A 316 88.80 -91.41 69.30
N ALA A 317 88.11 -92.08 68.36
CA ALA A 317 87.62 -93.44 68.55
C ALA A 317 88.76 -94.46 68.73
N GLU A 318 89.87 -94.30 68.01
CA GLU A 318 91.07 -95.14 68.13
C GLU A 318 91.77 -94.96 69.50
N ARG A 319 91.86 -93.73 69.99
CA ARG A 319 92.36 -93.43 71.33
C ARG A 319 91.48 -94.02 72.43
N ASP A 320 90.16 -93.94 72.29
CA ASP A 320 89.22 -94.47 73.29
C ASP A 320 89.22 -96.02 73.29
N SER A 321 89.44 -96.65 72.13
CA SER A 321 89.68 -98.10 71.96
C SER A 321 90.95 -98.55 72.69
N LEU A 322 92.08 -97.86 72.48
CA LEU A 322 93.36 -98.14 73.14
C LEU A 322 93.25 -98.01 74.66
N ARG A 323 92.54 -96.99 75.17
CA ARG A 323 92.25 -96.84 76.60
C ARG A 323 91.46 -98.01 77.17
N SER A 324 90.48 -98.52 76.41
CA SER A 324 89.69 -99.68 76.82
C SER A 324 90.53 -100.98 76.83
N GLN A 325 91.50 -101.13 75.93
CA GLN A 325 92.45 -102.25 75.97
C GLN A 325 93.39 -102.18 77.18
N GLN A 326 93.90 -100.98 77.50
CA GLN A 326 94.81 -100.77 78.62
C GLN A 326 94.14 -101.03 79.98
N ALA A 327 92.87 -100.63 80.14
CA ALA A 327 92.07 -100.95 81.33
C ALA A 327 91.78 -102.46 81.49
N ARG A 328 91.75 -103.23 80.38
CA ARG A 328 91.56 -104.68 80.42
C ARG A 328 92.84 -105.44 80.80
N SER A 329 94.03 -104.93 80.43
CA SER A 329 95.28 -105.59 80.84
C SER A 329 95.60 -105.37 82.32
N SER A 330 95.32 -104.18 82.85
CA SER A 330 95.48 -103.91 84.28
C SER A 330 94.58 -104.76 85.17
N ASP A 331 93.34 -105.04 84.74
CA ASP A 331 92.40 -105.90 85.49
C ASP A 331 92.83 -107.39 85.49
N VAL A 332 93.65 -107.83 84.53
CA VAL A 332 94.20 -109.19 84.48
C VAL A 332 95.44 -109.32 85.36
N GLU A 333 96.30 -108.31 85.39
CA GLU A 333 97.50 -108.29 86.24
C GLU A 333 97.15 -108.26 87.74
N GLU A 334 96.11 -107.52 88.12
CA GLU A 334 95.63 -107.43 89.51
C GLU A 334 94.97 -108.74 90.00
N ARG A 335 94.38 -109.53 89.10
CA ARG A 335 93.82 -110.86 89.44
C ARG A 335 94.90 -111.92 89.65
N LEU A 336 96.05 -111.81 88.98
CA LEU A 336 97.15 -112.75 89.11
C LEU A 336 97.98 -112.52 90.39
N SER A 337 98.13 -111.27 90.84
CA SER A 337 98.76 -110.98 92.14
C SER A 337 97.92 -111.50 93.31
N ARG A 338 96.59 -111.44 93.20
CA ARG A 338 95.67 -111.89 94.25
C ARG A 338 95.63 -113.39 94.49
N ILE A 339 96.00 -114.20 93.50
CA ILE A 339 96.02 -115.67 93.64
C ILE A 339 97.32 -116.15 94.30
N ALA A 340 98.45 -115.50 94.02
CA ALA A 340 99.74 -115.83 94.66
C ALA A 340 99.73 -115.57 96.18
N GLU A 341 99.06 -114.52 96.64
CA GLU A 341 98.91 -114.19 98.07
C GLU A 341 98.09 -115.23 98.87
N LEU A 342 97.19 -115.97 98.21
CA LEU A 342 96.29 -116.92 98.87
C LEU A 342 96.87 -118.34 99.03
N GLU A 343 97.93 -118.67 98.29
CA GLU A 343 98.64 -119.95 98.45
C GLU A 343 99.69 -119.90 99.57
N GLU A 344 100.33 -118.74 99.79
CA GLU A 344 101.36 -118.55 100.83
C GLU A 344 100.78 -118.47 102.26
N ALA A 345 99.49 -118.12 102.40
CA ALA A 345 98.80 -118.08 103.69
C ALA A 345 98.25 -119.43 104.17
N ARG A 346 98.28 -120.48 103.33
CA ARG A 346 97.69 -121.81 103.65
C ARG A 346 98.70 -122.79 104.23
N GLU A 347 100.00 -122.50 104.13
CA GLU A 347 101.08 -123.42 104.56
C GLU A 347 101.50 -123.24 106.04
N MET A 348 100.91 -122.28 106.77
CA MET A 348 101.51 -121.80 108.02
C MET A 348 100.74 -121.95 109.34
N LEU A 349 99.57 -122.60 109.46
CA LEU A 349 99.06 -122.99 110.81
C LEU A 349 97.93 -124.04 110.78
N VAL A 350 98.15 -125.07 111.60
CA VAL A 350 97.26 -126.19 111.95
C VAL A 350 96.41 -125.85 113.19
N GLU A 351 95.21 -126.45 113.25
CA GLU A 351 94.26 -126.63 114.38
C GLU A 351 93.23 -125.52 114.73
N PRO A 352 92.03 -125.88 115.25
CA PRO A 352 90.94 -126.66 114.64
C PRO A 352 89.58 -125.90 114.64
N ASP A 353 88.52 -126.60 114.23
CA ASP A 353 87.07 -126.36 114.44
C ASP A 353 86.21 -125.52 113.44
N GLU A 354 85.28 -126.29 112.87
CA GLU A 354 83.82 -126.11 112.75
C GLU A 354 83.16 -124.87 112.12
N LEU A 355 82.39 -125.21 111.07
CA LEU A 355 81.00 -124.83 110.79
C LEU A 355 80.65 -123.38 110.38
N ALA A 356 80.21 -123.33 109.13
CA ALA A 356 78.93 -122.76 108.68
C ALA A 356 78.78 -121.23 108.60
N GLY A 357 78.45 -120.79 107.37
CA GLY A 357 77.15 -120.14 107.20
C GLY A 357 77.13 -118.76 106.55
N LYS A 358 76.49 -118.73 105.37
CA LYS A 358 75.43 -117.78 104.93
C LYS A 358 75.79 -116.32 104.59
N ASN A 359 75.60 -116.04 103.30
CA ASN A 359 74.58 -115.15 102.71
C ASN A 359 74.22 -113.82 103.39
N SER A 360 74.14 -112.75 102.58
CA SER A 360 72.90 -112.09 102.11
C SER A 360 73.25 -110.69 101.53
N LYS A 361 72.87 -110.32 100.29
CA LYS A 361 71.59 -109.81 99.73
C LYS A 361 71.51 -108.27 99.58
N ASN A 362 70.69 -107.93 98.57
CA ASN A 362 69.90 -106.71 98.30
C ASN A 362 70.54 -105.63 97.40
N CYS A 363 69.82 -104.76 96.69
CA CYS A 363 68.56 -104.76 95.91
C CYS A 363 68.34 -103.29 95.45
N PHE A 364 67.75 -103.07 94.27
CA PHE A 364 66.74 -102.01 93.94
C PHE A 364 67.10 -100.56 93.42
N ILE A 365 66.57 -100.28 92.20
CA ILE A 365 65.91 -99.11 91.50
C ILE A 365 66.45 -97.66 91.23
N SER A 366 66.12 -97.20 89.99
CA SER A 366 65.24 -96.07 89.51
C SER A 366 65.72 -94.63 89.11
N VAL A 367 65.23 -94.20 87.90
CA VAL A 367 64.43 -92.97 87.55
C VAL A 367 65.02 -91.67 86.92
N SER A 368 64.35 -91.21 85.82
CA SER A 368 63.93 -89.84 85.35
C SER A 368 64.74 -88.83 84.48
N SER A 369 64.11 -88.44 83.34
CA SER A 369 63.48 -87.12 82.96
C SER A 369 64.20 -85.96 82.19
N ARG A 370 63.57 -85.59 81.04
CA ARG A 370 63.14 -84.26 80.46
C ARG A 370 64.06 -83.08 80.04
N LYS A 371 63.71 -82.54 78.84
CA LYS A 371 63.36 -81.15 78.38
C LYS A 371 64.37 -80.17 77.72
N GLY A 372 63.89 -79.53 76.62
CA GLY A 372 64.17 -78.16 76.10
C GLY A 372 65.34 -78.02 75.11
N ALA A 373 65.29 -77.30 73.98
CA ALA A 373 64.35 -76.35 73.37
C ALA A 373 64.34 -76.52 71.83
#